data_AF-A0A3R8S7I1-F1
#
_entry.id   AF-A0A3R8S7I1-F1
#
_cell.length_a   1.000
_cell.length_b   1.000
_cell.length_c   1.000
_cell.angle_alpha   90.00
_cell.angle_beta   90.00
_cell.angle_gamma   90.00
#
_symmetry.space_group_name_H-M   'P 1'
#
loop_
_entity.id
_entity.type
_entity.pdbx_description
1 polymer ?
#
loop_
_entity_poly.entity_id
_entity_poly.type
_entity_poly.pdbx_seq_one_letter_code
_entity_poly.pdbx_strand_id
1 'polypeptide(L)'
;MPSFDGRRRELRESLAAIQSQLGASESMRLAGVLEDYLTARDGALTMMQTFIADDSTEFLADEYTGKFRDMTRAATDKLDAMLDGLSEPSDLAVHWSEQASFGEFVFWAHLGRLNLAEARDRMVNDGKLVRELIGVLDKKWQNLSEEDQKVEDAEQRAAQDLKDLLERSLAEAMPCWLQAGTGVVALRETWKSFFASITDHAKETLVGAGVPRNVVEGLMKIASWANNVADITQLGVDLGLPFSEIMDWINRIRSMNLGGLIQYRATTVLDKDTKLVTGYLGDLCKGLSPLIQGAYDSRMAAFKAQLDNEGVIIVSFGGIRDQVDKFLDVCNLEGMRAVHSAALSAMDGIESSLATDGMKRDWSDLRRSLKDAFDARRAGTEKAFDDFYRAYDGRFLGGLNSETEQALLEPNKWIVTTEGIIRVGMDVKLREWRQGITVINGGPKEAFDQVQNAFLGLPLDIRDQFQKGCNELLLKHVGEINTEADKTIAVLDKCELMVNARKISDDMDRARLAQALRATIR
;
A
#
# COMPACT_ATOMS: atom_id res chain seq x y z
N MET A 1 -32.11 33.84 39.06
CA MET A 1 -31.70 35.13 38.47
C MET A 1 -31.13 36.01 39.58
N PRO A 2 -30.03 36.73 39.35
CA PRO A 2 -29.49 37.68 40.31
C PRO A 2 -30.55 38.74 40.64
N SER A 3 -30.60 39.20 41.90
CA SER A 3 -31.41 40.34 42.29
C SER A 3 -30.49 41.56 42.41
N PHE A 4 -30.67 42.55 41.54
CA PHE A 4 -29.87 43.79 41.53
C PHE A 4 -30.38 44.77 42.60
N ASP A 5 -30.61 44.24 43.81
CA ASP A 5 -31.26 44.94 44.91
C ASP A 5 -30.31 45.85 45.69
N GLY A 6 -29.00 45.70 45.51
CA GLY A 6 -27.97 46.46 46.24
C GLY A 6 -28.09 47.94 45.96
N ARG A 7 -27.95 48.33 44.69
CA ARG A 7 -28.03 49.75 44.29
C ARG A 7 -29.44 50.30 44.42
N ARG A 8 -30.45 49.48 44.17
CA ARG A 8 -31.87 49.81 44.42
C ARG A 8 -32.13 50.24 45.85
N ARG A 9 -31.66 49.46 46.83
CA ARG A 9 -31.82 49.78 48.25
C ARG A 9 -31.07 51.05 48.62
N GLU A 10 -29.82 51.15 48.19
CA GLU A 10 -28.96 52.29 48.50
C GLU A 10 -29.52 53.62 47.96
N LEU A 11 -30.00 53.65 46.70
CA LEU A 11 -30.58 54.86 46.14
C LEU A 11 -31.87 55.25 46.85
N ARG A 12 -32.74 54.28 47.20
CA ARG A 12 -33.96 54.54 47.98
C ARG A 12 -33.65 55.08 49.37
N GLU A 13 -32.69 54.49 50.07
CA GLU A 13 -32.24 54.96 51.40
C GLU A 13 -31.63 56.36 51.33
N SER A 14 -30.82 56.64 50.30
CA SER A 14 -30.23 57.97 50.09
C SER A 14 -31.29 59.05 49.81
N LEU A 15 -32.34 58.71 49.03
CA LEU A 15 -33.45 59.63 48.76
C LEU A 15 -34.29 59.86 50.02
N ALA A 16 -34.58 58.80 50.77
CA ALA A 16 -35.34 58.89 52.01
C ALA A 16 -34.65 59.79 53.05
N ALA A 17 -33.31 59.80 53.09
CA ALA A 17 -32.52 60.63 54.02
C ALA A 17 -32.68 62.14 53.78
N ILE A 18 -32.94 62.55 52.53
CA ILE A 18 -33.14 63.96 52.16
C ILE A 18 -34.63 64.32 52.01
N GLN A 19 -35.51 63.32 51.96
CA GLN A 19 -36.91 63.47 51.57
C GLN A 19 -37.71 64.47 52.43
N SER A 20 -37.44 64.53 53.73
CA SER A 20 -38.10 65.46 54.66
C SER A 20 -37.73 66.94 54.45
N GLN A 21 -36.66 67.20 53.69
CA GLN A 21 -36.14 68.53 53.39
C GLN A 21 -36.53 69.00 51.98
N LEU A 22 -37.15 68.12 51.18
CA LEU A 22 -37.62 68.41 49.83
C LEU A 22 -39.07 68.90 49.84
N GLY A 23 -39.44 69.70 48.84
CA GLY A 23 -40.84 70.00 48.57
C GLY A 23 -41.63 68.75 48.18
N ALA A 24 -42.93 68.71 48.48
CA ALA A 24 -43.78 67.55 48.20
C ALA A 24 -43.76 67.14 46.71
N SER A 25 -43.76 68.12 45.80
CA SER A 25 -43.66 67.89 44.35
C SER A 25 -42.31 67.31 43.93
N GLU A 26 -41.21 67.80 44.49
CA GLU A 26 -39.85 67.30 44.22
C GLU A 26 -39.70 65.88 44.74
N SER A 27 -40.13 65.62 45.97
CA SER A 27 -40.08 64.29 46.58
C SER A 27 -40.86 63.26 45.76
N MET A 28 -42.09 63.59 45.34
CA MET A 28 -42.89 62.70 44.50
C MET A 28 -42.23 62.47 43.13
N ARG A 29 -41.66 63.51 42.52
CA ARG A 29 -41.00 63.42 41.22
C ARG A 29 -39.75 62.54 41.27
N LEU A 30 -38.83 62.82 42.20
CA LEU A 30 -37.59 62.06 42.35
C LEU A 30 -37.87 60.58 42.64
N ALA A 31 -38.82 60.29 43.53
CA ALA A 31 -39.20 58.91 43.85
C ALA A 31 -39.79 58.18 42.64
N GLY A 32 -40.68 58.82 41.88
CA GLY A 32 -41.28 58.22 40.68
C GLY A 32 -40.26 57.92 39.59
N VAL A 33 -39.39 58.88 39.28
CA VAL A 33 -38.34 58.69 38.27
C VAL A 33 -37.29 57.66 38.70
N LEU A 34 -36.94 57.64 40.00
CA LEU A 34 -36.01 56.65 40.54
C LEU A 34 -36.53 55.22 40.35
N GLU A 35 -37.81 54.95 40.60
CA GLU A 35 -38.39 53.62 40.40
C GLU A 35 -38.39 53.19 38.93
N ASP A 36 -38.74 54.11 38.04
CA ASP A 36 -38.66 53.89 36.60
C ASP A 36 -37.23 53.60 36.14
N TYR A 37 -36.25 54.32 36.68
CA TYR A 37 -34.83 54.10 36.43
C TYR A 37 -34.41 52.71 36.88
N LEU A 38 -34.70 52.36 38.14
CA LEU A 38 -34.29 51.09 38.74
C LEU A 38 -34.90 49.89 38.01
N THR A 39 -36.09 50.04 37.44
CA THR A 39 -36.72 49.01 36.62
C THR A 39 -36.00 48.86 35.27
N ALA A 40 -35.66 49.97 34.60
CA ALA A 40 -34.92 49.94 33.34
C ALA A 40 -33.49 49.41 33.51
N ARG A 41 -32.81 49.79 34.61
CA ARG A 41 -31.48 49.32 34.99
C ARG A 41 -31.45 47.80 35.15
N ASP A 42 -32.37 47.24 35.93
CA ASP A 42 -32.45 45.79 36.13
C ASP A 42 -32.68 45.07 34.81
N GLY A 43 -33.57 45.59 33.96
CA GLY A 43 -33.80 45.04 32.62
C GLY A 43 -32.54 45.00 31.76
N ALA A 44 -31.74 46.06 31.76
CA ALA A 44 -30.48 46.13 31.03
C ALA A 44 -29.45 45.12 31.55
N LEU A 45 -29.30 45.00 32.88
CA LEU A 45 -28.39 44.03 33.51
C LEU A 45 -28.82 42.58 33.26
N THR A 46 -30.12 42.29 33.32
CA THR A 46 -30.65 40.97 32.97
C THR A 46 -30.40 40.65 31.50
N MET A 47 -30.60 41.61 30.58
CA MET A 47 -30.32 41.42 29.16
C MET A 47 -28.85 41.05 28.93
N MET A 48 -27.91 41.77 29.55
CA MET A 48 -26.48 41.45 29.45
C MET A 48 -26.20 40.01 29.88
N GLN A 49 -26.75 39.59 31.01
CA GLN A 49 -26.60 38.23 31.50
C GLN A 49 -27.14 37.21 30.50
N THR A 50 -28.34 37.44 29.95
CA THR A 50 -28.96 36.53 28.97
C THR A 50 -28.11 36.38 27.72
N PHE A 51 -27.57 37.47 27.17
CA PHE A 51 -26.73 37.41 25.97
C PHE A 51 -25.42 36.64 26.19
N ILE A 52 -24.75 36.86 27.32
CA ILE A 52 -23.47 36.20 27.60
C ILE A 52 -23.66 34.73 28.00
N ALA A 53 -24.77 34.42 28.68
CA ALA A 53 -25.16 33.06 29.02
C ALA A 53 -25.81 32.29 27.86
N ASP A 54 -26.04 32.94 26.73
CA ASP A 54 -26.64 32.29 25.56
C ASP A 54 -25.67 31.22 24.99
N ASP A 55 -26.18 29.99 24.86
CA ASP A 55 -25.44 28.82 24.37
C ASP A 55 -25.57 28.59 22.86
N SER A 56 -26.27 29.46 22.13
CA SER A 56 -26.39 29.39 20.67
C SER A 56 -25.04 29.55 19.98
N THR A 57 -24.96 29.05 18.75
CA THR A 57 -23.76 29.19 17.91
C THR A 57 -23.73 30.48 17.10
N GLU A 58 -24.73 31.35 17.26
CA GLU A 58 -24.83 32.61 16.53
C GLU A 58 -23.86 33.63 17.10
N PHE A 59 -23.35 34.52 16.24
CA PHE A 59 -22.53 35.65 16.69
C PHE A 59 -23.46 36.75 17.20
N LEU A 60 -23.30 37.11 18.47
CA LEU A 60 -24.18 38.04 19.17
C LEU A 60 -23.49 39.35 19.54
N ALA A 61 -22.19 39.53 19.26
CA ALA A 61 -21.44 40.71 19.67
C ALA A 61 -22.03 42.04 19.18
N ASP A 62 -22.42 42.11 17.91
CA ASP A 62 -23.01 43.32 17.32
C ASP A 62 -24.39 43.63 17.92
N GLU A 63 -25.23 42.60 18.04
CA GLU A 63 -26.58 42.73 18.64
C GLU A 63 -26.49 43.15 20.11
N TYR A 64 -25.59 42.51 20.87
CA TYR A 64 -25.29 42.86 22.25
C TYR A 64 -24.88 44.33 22.36
N THR A 65 -23.95 44.77 21.52
CA THR A 65 -23.41 46.15 21.57
C THR A 65 -24.52 47.18 21.29
N GLY A 66 -25.36 46.91 20.28
CA GLY A 66 -26.53 47.73 19.98
C GLY A 66 -27.52 47.80 21.13
N LYS A 67 -27.95 46.64 21.64
CA LYS A 67 -28.93 46.55 22.74
C LYS A 67 -28.39 47.12 24.06
N PHE A 68 -27.13 46.88 24.38
CA PHE A 68 -26.49 47.45 25.57
C PHE A 68 -26.53 48.96 25.50
N ARG A 69 -26.09 49.56 24.39
CA ARG A 69 -26.14 51.02 24.21
C ARG A 69 -27.57 51.57 24.32
N ASP A 70 -28.52 50.94 23.64
CA ASP A 70 -29.89 51.44 23.57
C ASP A 70 -30.60 51.33 24.94
N MET A 71 -30.39 50.23 25.67
CA MET A 71 -30.97 50.03 27.01
C MET A 71 -30.28 50.88 28.08
N THR A 72 -28.95 51.01 28.03
CA THR A 72 -28.21 51.93 28.91
C THR A 72 -28.68 53.36 28.70
N ARG A 73 -28.83 53.80 27.44
CA ARG A 73 -29.38 55.12 27.12
C ARG A 73 -30.79 55.30 27.66
N ALA A 74 -31.69 54.34 27.41
CA ALA A 74 -33.06 54.41 27.92
C ALA A 74 -33.13 54.47 29.46
N ALA A 75 -32.17 53.87 30.16
CA ALA A 75 -32.03 53.99 31.60
C ALA A 75 -31.48 55.36 32.00
N THR A 76 -30.38 55.83 31.41
CA THR A 76 -29.76 57.12 31.77
C THR A 76 -30.65 58.32 31.42
N ASP A 77 -31.40 58.27 30.31
CA ASP A 77 -32.35 59.31 29.92
C ASP A 77 -33.40 59.55 31.03
N LYS A 78 -33.74 58.53 31.84
CA LYS A 78 -34.64 58.70 32.99
C LYS A 78 -33.98 59.52 34.10
N LEU A 79 -32.70 59.29 34.38
CA LEU A 79 -31.97 60.07 35.38
C LEU A 79 -31.76 61.51 34.91
N ASP A 80 -31.50 61.72 33.62
CA ASP A 80 -31.37 63.07 33.06
C ASP A 80 -32.69 63.86 33.16
N ALA A 81 -33.83 63.18 32.98
CA ALA A 81 -35.16 63.77 33.11
C ALA A 81 -35.66 63.90 34.57
N MET A 82 -34.81 63.62 35.57
CA MET A 82 -35.22 63.51 36.97
C MET A 82 -35.78 64.79 37.55
N LEU A 83 -35.32 65.95 37.09
CA LEU A 83 -35.80 67.27 37.52
C LEU A 83 -36.82 67.89 36.57
N ASP A 84 -37.11 67.24 35.44
CA ASP A 84 -38.05 67.78 34.44
C ASP A 84 -39.45 68.01 35.04
N GLY A 85 -40.04 69.15 34.70
CA GLY A 85 -41.37 69.56 35.16
C GLY A 85 -41.39 70.25 36.53
N LEU A 86 -40.24 70.37 37.21
CA LEU A 86 -40.09 71.24 38.38
C LEU A 86 -39.75 72.66 37.92
N SER A 87 -40.52 73.67 38.38
CA SER A 87 -40.32 75.06 37.97
C SER A 87 -39.06 75.69 38.60
N GLU A 88 -38.77 75.36 39.86
CA GLU A 88 -37.60 75.80 40.61
C GLU A 88 -37.12 74.65 41.50
N PRO A 89 -36.26 73.74 41.01
CA PRO A 89 -35.68 72.67 41.82
C PRO A 89 -34.78 73.25 42.91
N SER A 90 -34.86 72.71 44.11
CA SER A 90 -33.97 73.03 45.23
C SER A 90 -32.55 72.53 44.99
N ASP A 91 -31.55 73.22 45.57
CA ASP A 91 -30.14 72.82 45.52
C ASP A 91 -29.92 71.38 46.00
N LEU A 92 -30.72 70.94 46.98
CA LEU A 92 -30.67 69.59 47.53
C LEU A 92 -31.16 68.53 46.52
N ALA A 93 -32.24 68.83 45.79
CA ALA A 93 -32.77 67.95 44.73
C ALA A 93 -31.77 67.85 43.56
N VAL A 94 -31.18 68.98 43.16
CA VAL A 94 -30.14 69.03 42.12
C VAL A 94 -28.94 68.19 42.52
N HIS A 95 -28.40 68.43 43.71
CA HIS A 95 -27.19 67.74 44.17
C HIS A 95 -27.38 66.22 44.27
N TRP A 96 -28.52 65.76 44.80
CA TRP A 96 -28.81 64.33 44.88
C TRP A 96 -28.96 63.69 43.49
N SER A 97 -29.67 64.36 42.58
CA SER A 97 -29.84 63.87 41.19
C SER A 97 -28.50 63.77 40.47
N GLU A 98 -27.61 64.76 40.60
CA GLU A 98 -26.27 64.74 40.02
C GLU A 98 -25.41 63.60 40.58
N GLN A 99 -25.44 63.39 41.91
CA GLN A 99 -24.70 62.29 42.54
C GLN A 99 -25.18 60.92 42.08
N ALA A 100 -26.50 60.71 41.99
CA ALA A 100 -27.08 59.47 41.51
C ALA A 100 -26.68 59.23 40.04
N SER A 101 -26.84 60.25 39.19
CA SER A 101 -26.55 60.19 37.75
C SER A 101 -25.08 59.93 37.46
N PHE A 102 -24.18 60.65 38.12
CA PHE A 102 -22.74 60.46 37.95
C PHE A 102 -22.29 59.05 38.35
N GLY A 103 -22.81 58.53 39.46
CA GLY A 103 -22.52 57.18 39.91
C GLY A 103 -22.93 56.12 38.87
N GLU A 104 -24.13 56.25 38.31
CA GLU A 104 -24.62 55.31 37.29
C GLU A 104 -23.87 55.46 35.96
N PHE A 105 -23.52 56.69 35.56
CA PHE A 105 -22.68 56.94 34.39
C PHE A 105 -21.34 56.18 34.49
N VAL A 106 -20.67 56.27 35.64
CA VAL A 106 -19.41 55.54 35.88
C VAL A 106 -19.62 54.03 35.82
N PHE A 107 -20.68 53.52 36.46
CA PHE A 107 -21.02 52.09 36.44
C PHE A 107 -21.24 51.56 35.01
N TRP A 108 -22.07 52.23 34.22
CA TRP A 108 -22.31 51.85 32.82
C TRP A 108 -21.08 52.00 31.93
N ALA A 109 -20.27 53.04 32.14
CA ALA A 109 -19.02 53.22 31.40
C ALA A 109 -18.02 52.08 31.67
N HIS A 110 -17.97 51.54 32.88
CA HIS A 110 -17.15 50.36 33.19
C HIS A 110 -17.67 49.11 32.48
N LEU A 111 -18.99 48.86 32.53
CA LEU A 111 -19.60 47.72 31.87
C LEU A 111 -19.42 47.76 30.34
N GLY A 112 -19.58 48.93 29.73
CA GLY A 112 -19.43 49.13 28.29
C GLY A 112 -18.01 48.95 27.76
N ARG A 113 -17.00 48.93 28.63
CA ARG A 113 -15.60 48.62 28.28
C ARG A 113 -15.29 47.13 28.28
N LEU A 114 -16.20 46.29 28.78
CA LEU A 114 -16.00 44.85 28.78
C LEU A 114 -16.35 44.28 27.41
N ASN A 115 -15.38 43.69 26.73
CA ASN A 115 -15.58 42.98 25.46
C ASN A 115 -16.17 41.56 25.68
N LEU A 116 -17.18 41.42 26.54
CA LEU A 116 -17.71 40.11 26.93
C LEU A 116 -18.35 39.37 25.76
N ALA A 117 -19.08 40.08 24.90
CA ALA A 117 -19.77 39.46 23.79
C ALA A 117 -18.79 38.97 22.70
N GLU A 118 -17.73 39.73 22.41
CA GLU A 118 -16.64 39.29 21.53
C GLU A 118 -15.91 38.07 22.11
N ALA A 119 -15.62 38.07 23.42
CA ALA A 119 -15.00 36.94 24.10
C ALA A 119 -15.89 35.69 24.05
N ARG A 120 -17.20 35.86 24.27
CA ARG A 120 -18.21 34.79 24.17
C ARG A 120 -18.24 34.22 22.75
N ASP A 121 -18.38 35.07 21.75
CA ASP A 121 -18.46 34.69 20.34
C ASP A 121 -17.19 33.95 19.88
N ARG A 122 -16.01 34.41 20.31
CA ARG A 122 -14.75 33.74 20.01
C ARG A 122 -14.67 32.33 20.59
N MET A 123 -15.04 32.16 21.86
CA MET A 123 -15.07 30.83 22.49
C MET A 123 -16.11 29.89 21.84
N VAL A 124 -17.27 30.42 21.44
CA VAL A 124 -18.28 29.66 20.70
C VAL A 124 -17.73 29.19 19.35
N ASN A 125 -17.05 30.08 18.62
CA ASN A 125 -16.44 29.76 17.34
C ASN A 125 -15.36 28.68 17.47
N ASP A 126 -14.45 28.80 18.43
CA ASP A 126 -13.40 27.80 18.67
C ASP A 126 -14.01 26.42 18.96
N GLY A 127 -15.02 26.36 19.84
CA GLY A 127 -15.72 25.11 20.14
C GLY A 127 -16.51 24.53 18.96
N LYS A 128 -17.00 25.36 18.04
CA LYS A 128 -17.65 24.92 16.80
C LYS A 128 -16.63 24.34 15.81
N LEU A 129 -15.52 25.04 15.60
CA LEU A 129 -14.45 24.63 14.68
C LEU A 129 -13.85 23.26 15.03
N VAL A 130 -13.66 22.97 16.33
CA VAL A 130 -13.18 21.65 16.78
C VAL A 130 -14.18 20.54 16.43
N ARG A 131 -15.48 20.77 16.69
CA ARG A 131 -16.54 19.79 16.37
C ARG A 131 -16.67 19.56 14.87
N GLU A 132 -16.55 20.61 14.06
CA GLU A 132 -16.53 20.50 12.60
C GLU A 132 -15.31 19.72 12.11
N LEU A 133 -14.13 19.98 12.68
CA LEU A 133 -12.92 19.24 12.33
C LEU A 133 -13.07 17.74 12.63
N ILE A 134 -13.58 17.36 13.80
CA ILE A 134 -13.85 15.95 14.15
C ILE A 134 -14.70 15.30 13.04
N GLY A 135 -15.84 15.90 12.68
CA GLY A 135 -16.72 15.36 11.65
C GLY A 135 -16.06 15.29 10.25
N VAL A 136 -15.14 16.20 9.94
CA VAL A 136 -14.36 16.17 8.69
C VAL A 136 -13.30 15.07 8.72
N LEU A 137 -12.61 14.88 9.84
CA LEU A 137 -11.56 13.86 9.98
C LEU A 137 -12.13 12.45 9.98
N ASP A 138 -13.28 12.22 10.61
CA ASP A 138 -13.97 10.93 10.53
C ASP A 138 -14.29 10.54 9.09
N LYS A 139 -14.85 11.47 8.32
CA LYS A 139 -15.15 11.24 6.90
C LYS A 139 -13.89 11.01 6.08
N LYS A 140 -12.83 11.80 6.32
CA LYS A 140 -11.56 11.63 5.62
C LYS A 140 -10.91 10.28 5.94
N TRP A 141 -10.95 9.85 7.20
CA TRP A 141 -10.45 8.54 7.60
C TRP A 141 -11.25 7.41 6.95
N GLN A 142 -12.59 7.47 7.01
CA GLN A 142 -13.45 6.48 6.36
C GLN A 142 -13.16 6.38 4.86
N ASN A 143 -13.07 7.51 4.15
CA ASN A 143 -12.74 7.53 2.73
C ASN A 143 -11.34 6.94 2.44
N LEU A 144 -10.34 7.26 3.27
CA LEU A 144 -9.00 6.68 3.12
C LEU A 144 -9.02 5.17 3.33
N SER A 145 -9.66 4.67 4.39
CA SER A 145 -9.78 3.25 4.67
C SER A 145 -10.55 2.50 3.58
N GLU A 146 -11.60 3.11 3.01
CA GLU A 146 -12.35 2.51 1.89
C GLU A 146 -11.52 2.44 0.60
N GLU A 147 -10.77 3.49 0.26
CA GLU A 147 -9.87 3.47 -0.90
C GLU A 147 -8.70 2.51 -0.69
N ASP A 148 -8.14 2.46 0.52
CA ASP A 148 -7.08 1.52 0.90
C ASP A 148 -7.54 0.08 0.71
N GLN A 149 -8.73 -0.27 1.24
CA GLN A 149 -9.30 -1.61 1.06
C GLN A 149 -9.52 -1.96 -0.42
N LYS A 150 -9.91 -1.00 -1.27
CA LYS A 150 -10.07 -1.25 -2.72
C LYS A 150 -8.73 -1.54 -3.39
N VAL A 151 -7.69 -0.78 -3.04
CA VAL A 151 -6.33 -1.00 -3.55
C VAL A 151 -5.81 -2.35 -3.07
N GLU A 152 -6.01 -2.68 -1.79
CA GLU A 152 -5.62 -3.96 -1.20
C GLU A 152 -6.30 -5.14 -1.91
N ASP A 153 -7.61 -5.06 -2.14
CA ASP A 153 -8.37 -6.09 -2.87
C ASP A 153 -7.87 -6.26 -4.31
N ALA A 154 -7.55 -5.15 -4.99
CA ALA A 154 -7.02 -5.18 -6.35
C ALA A 154 -5.61 -5.78 -6.39
N GLU A 155 -4.80 -5.49 -5.37
CA GLU A 155 -3.47 -6.04 -5.21
C GLU A 155 -3.50 -7.54 -4.94
N GLN A 156 -4.36 -8.00 -4.00
CA GLN A 156 -4.53 -9.43 -3.72
C GLN A 156 -4.95 -10.19 -4.97
N ARG A 157 -5.86 -9.62 -5.78
CA ARG A 157 -6.23 -10.21 -7.08
C ARG A 157 -5.06 -10.27 -8.04
N ALA A 158 -4.27 -9.19 -8.16
CA ALA A 158 -3.10 -9.17 -9.03
C ALA A 158 -2.03 -10.20 -8.60
N ALA A 159 -1.83 -10.36 -7.29
CA ALA A 159 -0.93 -11.36 -6.73
C ALA A 159 -1.44 -12.79 -6.94
N GLN A 160 -2.75 -13.04 -6.77
CA GLN A 160 -3.36 -14.33 -7.05
C GLN A 160 -3.26 -14.67 -8.55
N ASP A 161 -3.51 -13.70 -9.45
CA ASP A 161 -3.34 -13.87 -10.89
C ASP A 161 -1.88 -14.25 -11.25
N LEU A 162 -0.90 -13.66 -10.55
CA LEU A 162 0.52 -14.00 -10.73
C LEU A 162 0.79 -15.43 -10.25
N LYS A 163 0.28 -15.81 -9.09
CA LYS A 163 0.41 -17.16 -8.54
C LYS A 163 -0.20 -18.20 -9.48
N ASP A 164 -1.43 -17.99 -9.94
CA ASP A 164 -2.16 -18.88 -10.85
C ASP A 164 -1.42 -19.03 -12.19
N LEU A 165 -0.81 -17.95 -12.68
CA LEU A 165 0.03 -17.97 -13.89
C LEU A 165 1.24 -18.89 -13.70
N LEU A 166 1.95 -18.78 -12.56
CA LEU A 166 3.11 -19.62 -12.27
C LEU A 166 2.72 -21.10 -12.09
N GLU A 167 1.64 -21.38 -11.36
CA GLU A 167 1.12 -22.73 -11.17
C GLU A 167 0.70 -23.37 -12.50
N ARG A 168 -0.01 -22.63 -13.35
CA ARG A 168 -0.42 -23.08 -14.69
C ARG A 168 0.79 -23.35 -15.58
N SER A 169 1.78 -22.46 -15.57
CA SER A 169 3.01 -22.62 -16.36
C SER A 169 3.74 -23.90 -15.97
N LEU A 170 3.81 -24.20 -14.68
CA LEU A 170 4.43 -25.42 -14.16
C LEU A 170 3.63 -26.65 -14.57
N ALA A 171 2.30 -26.61 -14.47
CA ALA A 171 1.41 -27.71 -14.85
C ALA A 171 1.47 -28.03 -16.36
N GLU A 172 1.56 -27.02 -17.22
CA GLU A 172 1.62 -27.18 -18.68
C GLU A 172 3.00 -27.69 -19.15
N ALA A 173 4.09 -27.27 -18.50
CA ALA A 173 5.45 -27.67 -18.88
C ALA A 173 5.87 -29.05 -18.34
N MET A 174 5.33 -29.48 -17.18
CA MET A 174 5.72 -30.72 -16.52
C MET A 174 5.54 -31.99 -17.40
N PRO A 175 4.44 -32.19 -18.15
CA PRO A 175 4.29 -33.37 -19.00
C PRO A 175 5.37 -33.44 -20.10
N CYS A 176 5.66 -32.31 -20.75
CA CYS A 176 6.70 -32.23 -21.79
C CYS A 176 8.07 -32.57 -21.21
N TRP A 177 8.37 -32.07 -20.00
CA TRP A 177 9.60 -32.37 -19.29
C TRP A 177 9.78 -33.87 -19.00
N LEU A 178 8.75 -34.51 -18.43
CA LEU A 178 8.76 -35.95 -18.14
C LEU A 178 8.91 -36.80 -19.41
N GLN A 179 8.27 -36.38 -20.51
CA GLN A 179 8.37 -37.04 -21.81
C GLN A 179 9.76 -36.87 -22.43
N ALA A 180 10.38 -35.70 -22.33
CA ALA A 180 11.75 -35.46 -22.79
C ALA A 180 12.75 -36.38 -22.04
N GLY A 181 12.65 -36.46 -20.71
CA GLY A 181 13.49 -37.36 -19.91
C GLY A 181 13.33 -38.84 -20.30
N THR A 182 12.08 -39.29 -20.48
CA THR A 182 11.79 -40.66 -20.93
C THR A 182 12.33 -40.93 -22.34
N GLY A 183 12.14 -39.98 -23.26
CA GLY A 183 12.62 -40.09 -24.64
C GLY A 183 14.14 -40.21 -24.73
N VAL A 184 14.87 -39.53 -23.86
CA VAL A 184 16.34 -39.58 -23.84
C VAL A 184 16.86 -40.92 -23.34
N VAL A 185 16.20 -41.50 -22.32
CA VAL A 185 16.51 -42.87 -21.87
C VAL A 185 16.26 -43.86 -23.00
N ALA A 186 15.11 -43.75 -23.68
CA ALA A 186 14.79 -44.60 -24.82
C ALA A 186 15.83 -44.47 -25.93
N LEU A 187 16.19 -43.24 -26.32
CA LEU A 187 17.22 -42.97 -27.33
C LEU A 187 18.57 -43.59 -26.96
N ARG A 188 19.01 -43.43 -25.69
CA ARG A 188 20.25 -44.01 -25.20
C ARG A 188 20.25 -45.54 -25.30
N GLU A 189 19.15 -46.18 -24.95
CA GLU A 189 19.02 -47.64 -25.05
C GLU A 189 18.94 -48.11 -26.52
N THR A 190 18.25 -47.35 -27.39
CA THR A 190 18.25 -47.60 -28.85
C THR A 190 19.68 -47.53 -29.40
N TRP A 191 20.48 -46.54 -28.98
CA TRP A 191 21.88 -46.41 -29.39
C TRP A 191 22.68 -47.63 -28.93
N LYS A 192 22.66 -47.95 -27.63
CA LYS A 192 23.38 -49.11 -27.09
C LYS A 192 23.00 -50.41 -27.81
N SER A 193 21.70 -50.65 -28.04
CA SER A 193 21.20 -51.86 -28.69
C SER A 193 21.68 -51.98 -30.14
N PHE A 194 21.57 -50.90 -30.92
CA PHE A 194 22.04 -50.86 -32.30
C PHE A 194 23.54 -51.20 -32.39
N PHE A 195 24.36 -50.58 -31.55
CA PHE A 195 25.81 -50.78 -31.64
C PHE A 195 26.31 -52.06 -30.99
N ALA A 196 25.62 -52.59 -29.97
CA ALA A 196 25.89 -53.94 -29.48
C ALA A 196 25.72 -55.00 -30.59
N SER A 197 24.87 -54.72 -31.58
CA SER A 197 24.57 -55.60 -32.71
C SER A 197 25.26 -55.17 -34.01
N ILE A 198 26.29 -54.32 -33.94
CA ILE A 198 26.89 -53.70 -35.14
C ILE A 198 27.46 -54.73 -36.12
N THR A 199 28.02 -55.82 -35.62
CA THR A 199 28.54 -56.93 -36.43
C THR A 199 27.44 -57.61 -37.23
N ASP A 200 26.26 -57.81 -36.64
CA ASP A 200 25.12 -58.40 -37.34
C ASP A 200 24.50 -57.40 -38.31
N HIS A 201 24.45 -56.12 -37.95
CA HIS A 201 24.07 -55.07 -38.90
C HIS A 201 25.03 -55.00 -40.09
N ALA A 202 26.33 -55.20 -39.89
CA ALA A 202 27.31 -55.28 -40.97
C ALA A 202 27.07 -56.48 -41.89
N LYS A 203 26.85 -57.68 -41.32
CA LYS A 203 26.51 -58.87 -42.09
C LYS A 203 25.27 -58.65 -42.95
N GLU A 204 24.19 -58.21 -42.32
CA GLU A 204 22.92 -58.00 -43.00
C GLU A 204 23.00 -56.89 -44.06
N THR A 205 23.85 -55.88 -43.87
CA THR A 205 24.11 -54.84 -44.87
C THR A 205 24.80 -55.42 -46.11
N LEU A 206 25.80 -56.28 -45.90
CA LEU A 206 26.51 -56.97 -46.99
C LEU A 206 25.59 -57.95 -47.74
N VAL A 207 24.76 -58.69 -47.00
CA VAL A 207 23.74 -59.58 -47.60
C VAL A 207 22.72 -58.78 -48.40
N GLY A 208 22.22 -57.67 -47.85
CA GLY A 208 21.29 -56.77 -48.55
C GLY A 208 21.89 -56.13 -49.81
N ALA A 209 23.22 -55.94 -49.84
CA ALA A 209 23.96 -55.48 -51.03
C ALA A 209 24.21 -56.60 -52.07
N GLY A 210 23.72 -57.81 -51.83
CA GLY A 210 23.76 -58.94 -52.76
C GLY A 210 24.92 -59.92 -52.55
N VAL A 211 25.67 -59.82 -51.46
CA VAL A 211 26.71 -60.82 -51.12
C VAL A 211 26.04 -62.06 -50.52
N PRO A 212 26.37 -63.29 -50.96
CA PRO A 212 25.82 -64.52 -50.39
C PRO A 212 26.09 -64.62 -48.88
N ARG A 213 25.08 -65.01 -48.10
CA ARG A 213 25.15 -65.04 -46.62
C ARG A 213 26.30 -65.90 -46.09
N ASN A 214 26.52 -67.07 -46.69
CA ASN A 214 27.63 -67.97 -46.35
C ASN A 214 29.00 -67.32 -46.59
N VAL A 215 29.15 -66.52 -47.65
CA VAL A 215 30.37 -65.75 -47.94
C VAL A 215 30.56 -64.65 -46.90
N VAL A 216 29.50 -63.91 -46.55
CA VAL A 216 29.55 -62.87 -45.52
C VAL A 216 29.95 -63.44 -44.15
N GLU A 217 29.30 -64.52 -43.70
CA GLU A 217 29.60 -65.14 -42.40
C GLU A 217 31.04 -65.65 -42.31
N GLY A 218 31.57 -66.15 -43.43
CA GLY A 218 32.97 -66.55 -43.55
C GLY A 218 33.94 -65.38 -43.47
N LEU A 219 33.72 -64.36 -44.31
CA LEU A 219 34.58 -63.17 -44.37
C LEU A 219 34.63 -62.39 -43.05
N MET A 220 33.51 -62.37 -42.30
CA MET A 220 33.43 -61.69 -41.01
C MET A 220 34.23 -62.35 -39.88
N LYS A 221 34.68 -63.61 -40.06
CA LYS A 221 35.56 -64.31 -39.11
C LYS A 221 37.04 -63.99 -39.32
N ILE A 222 37.39 -63.46 -40.49
CA ILE A 222 38.77 -63.14 -40.86
C ILE A 222 39.09 -61.72 -40.39
N ALA A 223 40.10 -61.56 -39.53
CA ALA A 223 40.44 -60.26 -38.94
C ALA A 223 40.85 -59.19 -39.98
N SER A 224 41.49 -59.60 -41.08
CA SER A 224 41.77 -58.76 -42.25
C SER A 224 41.84 -59.59 -43.52
N TRP A 225 41.22 -59.08 -44.58
CA TRP A 225 41.21 -59.68 -45.91
C TRP A 225 42.45 -59.32 -46.73
N ALA A 226 43.10 -58.18 -46.44
CA ALA A 226 44.30 -57.75 -47.16
C ALA A 226 45.55 -58.61 -46.85
N ASN A 227 45.64 -59.15 -45.64
CA ASN A 227 46.89 -59.73 -45.11
C ASN A 227 46.79 -61.23 -44.80
N ASN A 228 45.74 -61.91 -45.24
CA ASN A 228 45.42 -63.25 -44.74
C ASN A 228 44.97 -64.23 -45.85
N VAL A 229 45.83 -64.40 -46.85
CA VAL A 229 45.58 -65.26 -48.03
C VAL A 229 45.30 -66.71 -47.63
N ALA A 230 45.94 -67.22 -46.57
CA ALA A 230 45.71 -68.57 -46.06
C ALA A 230 44.27 -68.76 -45.58
N ASP A 231 43.76 -67.82 -44.76
CA ASP A 231 42.39 -67.86 -44.22
C ASP A 231 41.34 -67.67 -45.33
N ILE A 232 41.62 -66.83 -46.34
CA ILE A 232 40.74 -66.66 -47.50
C ILE A 232 40.70 -67.93 -48.36
N THR A 233 41.85 -68.59 -48.54
CA THR A 233 41.92 -69.86 -49.27
C THR A 233 41.17 -70.96 -48.53
N GLN A 234 41.32 -71.03 -47.20
CA GLN A 234 40.58 -71.98 -46.37
C GLN A 234 39.07 -71.71 -46.41
N LEU A 235 38.66 -70.44 -46.42
CA LEU A 235 37.25 -70.09 -46.59
C LEU A 235 36.68 -70.59 -47.94
N GLY A 236 37.49 -70.53 -49.01
CA GLY A 236 37.13 -71.09 -50.32
C GLY A 236 36.88 -72.59 -50.29
N VAL A 237 37.76 -73.31 -49.60
CA VAL A 237 37.60 -74.76 -49.38
C VAL A 237 36.32 -75.06 -48.60
N ASP A 238 36.07 -74.32 -47.51
CA ASP A 238 34.92 -74.54 -46.63
C ASP A 238 33.58 -74.22 -47.31
N LEU A 239 33.57 -73.25 -48.23
CA LEU A 239 32.38 -72.84 -48.98
C LEU A 239 32.20 -73.55 -50.32
N GLY A 240 33.19 -74.35 -50.77
CA GLY A 240 33.19 -74.98 -52.09
C GLY A 240 33.32 -73.99 -53.25
N LEU A 241 33.95 -72.83 -53.02
CA LEU A 241 34.13 -71.75 -54.00
C LEU A 241 35.60 -71.63 -54.41
N PRO A 242 35.89 -71.39 -55.71
CA PRO A 242 37.25 -71.09 -56.14
C PRO A 242 37.75 -69.78 -55.54
N PHE A 243 39.04 -69.71 -55.22
CA PHE A 243 39.67 -68.52 -54.62
C PHE A 243 39.39 -67.23 -55.40
N SER A 244 39.35 -67.31 -56.74
CA SER A 244 39.01 -66.17 -57.61
C SER A 244 37.61 -65.61 -57.32
N GLU A 245 36.63 -66.47 -57.04
CA GLU A 245 35.26 -66.04 -56.76
C GLU A 245 35.13 -65.35 -55.40
N ILE A 246 35.88 -65.81 -54.38
CA ILE A 246 35.94 -65.11 -53.08
C ILE A 246 36.64 -63.76 -53.23
N MET A 247 37.73 -63.70 -53.99
CA MET A 247 38.43 -62.44 -54.25
C MET A 247 37.57 -61.44 -55.04
N ASP A 248 36.74 -61.91 -55.98
CA ASP A 248 35.76 -61.07 -56.66
C ASP A 248 34.74 -60.49 -55.68
N TRP A 249 34.24 -61.28 -54.74
CA TRP A 249 33.36 -60.77 -53.66
C TRP A 249 34.07 -59.76 -52.76
N ILE A 250 35.30 -60.02 -52.33
CA ILE A 250 36.10 -59.08 -51.53
C ILE A 250 36.28 -57.75 -52.27
N ASN A 251 36.65 -57.79 -53.56
CA ASN A 251 36.83 -56.60 -54.39
C ASN A 251 35.51 -55.84 -54.59
N ARG A 252 34.41 -56.58 -54.75
CA ARG A 252 33.07 -56.00 -54.84
C ARG A 252 32.67 -55.31 -53.54
N ILE A 253 32.92 -55.94 -52.38
CA ILE A 253 32.64 -55.34 -51.07
C ILE A 253 33.49 -54.08 -50.85
N ARG A 254 34.79 -54.13 -51.18
CA ARG A 254 35.70 -52.97 -51.06
C ARG A 254 35.27 -51.76 -51.90
N SER A 255 34.64 -52.01 -53.05
CA SER A 255 34.11 -50.96 -53.93
C SER A 255 32.70 -50.47 -53.56
N MET A 256 32.02 -51.11 -52.60
CA MET A 256 30.74 -50.62 -52.07
C MET A 256 30.95 -49.43 -51.13
N ASN A 257 29.97 -48.52 -51.10
CA ASN A 257 29.88 -47.48 -50.07
C ASN A 257 29.25 -48.06 -48.79
N LEU A 258 30.01 -48.90 -48.07
CA LEU A 258 29.53 -49.57 -46.86
C LEU A 258 29.17 -48.58 -45.76
N GLY A 259 29.93 -47.48 -45.66
CA GLY A 259 29.64 -46.38 -44.74
C GLY A 259 28.26 -45.75 -44.97
N GLY A 260 27.91 -45.47 -46.24
CA GLY A 260 26.59 -44.94 -46.59
C GLY A 260 25.45 -45.94 -46.34
N LEU A 261 25.68 -47.24 -46.56
CA LEU A 261 24.67 -48.27 -46.34
C LEU A 261 24.37 -48.47 -44.84
N ILE A 262 25.40 -48.53 -43.99
CA ILE A 262 25.18 -48.62 -42.54
C ILE A 262 24.59 -47.32 -41.98
N GLN A 263 25.00 -46.17 -42.52
CA GLN A 263 24.41 -44.88 -42.17
C GLN A 263 22.92 -44.85 -42.48
N TYR A 264 22.48 -45.32 -43.66
CA TYR A 264 21.06 -45.40 -44.01
C TYR A 264 20.27 -46.24 -42.99
N ARG A 265 20.81 -47.42 -42.64
CA ARG A 265 20.17 -48.31 -41.66
C ARG A 265 20.13 -47.71 -40.26
N ALA A 266 21.24 -47.15 -39.80
CA ALA A 266 21.31 -46.47 -38.51
C ALA A 266 20.32 -45.28 -38.47
N THR A 267 20.20 -44.52 -39.55
CA THR A 267 19.24 -43.41 -39.66
C THR A 267 17.81 -43.91 -39.46
N THR A 268 17.40 -45.00 -40.12
CA THR A 268 16.04 -45.54 -39.96
C THR A 268 15.70 -45.98 -38.53
N VAL A 269 16.71 -46.36 -37.73
CA VAL A 269 16.52 -46.79 -36.33
C VAL A 269 16.55 -45.59 -35.38
N LEU A 270 17.47 -44.64 -35.59
CA LEU A 270 17.78 -43.58 -34.63
C LEU A 270 17.00 -42.27 -34.85
N ASP A 271 16.56 -41.99 -36.08
CA ASP A 271 15.97 -40.70 -36.44
C ASP A 271 14.62 -40.46 -35.74
N LYS A 272 13.81 -41.52 -35.56
CA LYS A 272 12.52 -41.44 -34.87
C LYS A 272 12.69 -40.97 -33.42
N ASP A 273 13.58 -41.61 -32.68
CA ASP A 273 13.78 -41.31 -31.26
C ASP A 273 14.46 -39.94 -31.08
N THR A 274 15.39 -39.58 -31.98
CA THR A 274 16.05 -38.27 -31.96
C THR A 274 15.05 -37.13 -32.20
N LYS A 275 14.16 -37.28 -33.20
CA LYS A 275 13.09 -36.31 -33.49
C LYS A 275 12.09 -36.18 -32.35
N LEU A 276 11.82 -37.28 -31.65
CA LEU A 276 10.90 -37.30 -30.53
C LEU A 276 11.46 -36.52 -29.32
N VAL A 277 12.75 -36.73 -28.99
CA VAL A 277 13.44 -35.96 -27.94
C VAL A 277 13.51 -34.47 -28.28
N THR A 278 13.99 -34.13 -29.48
CA THR A 278 14.10 -32.72 -29.92
C THR A 278 12.73 -32.05 -30.01
N GLY A 279 11.69 -32.78 -30.41
CA GLY A 279 10.30 -32.32 -30.37
C GLY A 279 9.84 -31.92 -28.97
N TYR A 280 10.04 -32.79 -27.97
CA TYR A 280 9.65 -32.48 -26.58
C TYR A 280 10.43 -31.31 -25.98
N LEU A 281 11.73 -31.18 -26.27
CA LEU A 281 12.52 -30.02 -25.86
C LEU A 281 12.00 -28.72 -26.50
N GLY A 282 11.67 -28.77 -27.79
CA GLY A 282 11.07 -27.65 -28.51
C GLY A 282 9.69 -27.26 -27.96
N ASP A 283 8.86 -28.25 -27.60
CA ASP A 283 7.52 -28.00 -27.05
C ASP A 283 7.58 -27.47 -25.61
N LEU A 284 8.56 -27.90 -24.81
CA LEU A 284 8.85 -27.29 -23.51
C LEU A 284 9.19 -25.79 -23.66
N CYS A 285 10.03 -25.44 -24.65
CA CYS A 285 10.36 -24.05 -24.94
C CYS A 285 9.13 -23.23 -25.33
N LYS A 286 8.26 -23.79 -26.19
CA LYS A 286 7.03 -23.13 -26.67
C LYS A 286 5.98 -22.99 -25.57
N GLY A 287 5.92 -23.91 -24.61
CA GLY A 287 5.02 -23.82 -23.46
C GLY A 287 5.48 -22.74 -22.47
N LEU A 288 6.77 -22.73 -22.12
CA LEU A 288 7.29 -21.83 -21.07
C LEU A 288 7.49 -20.39 -21.53
N SER A 289 7.99 -20.17 -22.76
CA SER A 289 8.33 -18.81 -23.21
C SER A 289 7.14 -17.84 -23.19
N PRO A 290 5.98 -18.13 -23.79
CA PRO A 290 4.87 -17.18 -23.84
C PRO A 290 4.21 -16.94 -22.48
N LEU A 291 4.23 -17.94 -21.59
CA LEU A 291 3.59 -17.86 -20.27
C LEU A 291 4.41 -17.07 -19.27
N ILE A 292 5.74 -17.09 -19.39
CA ILE A 292 6.63 -16.35 -18.49
C ILE A 292 7.07 -15.04 -19.13
N GLN A 293 7.43 -15.04 -20.42
CA GLN A 293 7.86 -13.84 -21.12
C GLN A 293 6.63 -13.02 -21.56
N GLY A 294 6.47 -11.84 -20.98
CA GLY A 294 5.39 -10.91 -21.28
C GLY A 294 4.21 -11.00 -20.32
N ALA A 295 3.66 -12.21 -20.08
CA ALA A 295 2.55 -12.36 -19.14
C ALA A 295 2.98 -12.09 -17.69
N TYR A 296 4.15 -12.56 -17.26
CA TYR A 296 4.67 -12.24 -15.93
C TYR A 296 4.91 -10.74 -15.77
N ASP A 297 5.62 -10.10 -16.70
CA ASP A 297 5.92 -8.67 -16.63
C ASP A 297 4.64 -7.82 -16.61
N SER A 298 3.63 -8.18 -17.42
CA SER A 298 2.35 -7.49 -17.42
C SER A 298 1.60 -7.61 -16.10
N ARG A 299 1.62 -8.80 -15.47
CA ARG A 299 0.94 -9.03 -14.18
C ARG A 299 1.70 -8.37 -13.03
N MET A 300 3.03 -8.43 -13.05
CA MET A 300 3.88 -7.73 -12.09
C MET A 300 3.75 -6.20 -12.22
N ALA A 301 3.62 -5.66 -13.44
CA ALA A 301 3.36 -4.24 -13.65
C ALA A 301 1.99 -3.82 -13.08
N ALA A 302 0.95 -4.64 -13.28
CA ALA A 302 -0.36 -4.40 -12.69
C ALA A 302 -0.33 -4.41 -11.16
N PHE A 303 0.46 -5.32 -10.58
CA PHE A 303 0.71 -5.38 -9.14
C PHE A 303 1.44 -4.12 -8.64
N LYS A 304 2.56 -3.72 -9.27
CA LYS A 304 3.32 -2.51 -8.92
C LYS A 304 2.49 -1.23 -9.01
N ALA A 305 1.56 -1.15 -9.97
CA ALA A 305 0.65 -0.02 -10.08
C ALA A 305 -0.28 0.10 -8.84
N GLN A 306 -0.62 -1.00 -8.17
CA GLN A 306 -1.39 -0.93 -6.92
C GLN A 306 -0.53 -0.45 -5.75
N LEU A 307 0.74 -0.87 -5.67
CA LEU A 307 1.69 -0.31 -4.69
C LEU A 307 1.85 1.22 -4.85
N ASP A 308 1.92 1.70 -6.08
CA ASP A 308 1.98 3.15 -6.35
C ASP A 308 0.69 3.86 -5.90
N ASN A 309 -0.49 3.24 -6.10
CA ASN A 309 -1.76 3.77 -5.61
C ASN A 309 -1.81 3.83 -4.07
N GLU A 310 -1.32 2.81 -3.38
CA GLU A 310 -1.18 2.81 -1.91
C GLU A 310 -0.23 3.93 -1.44
N GLY A 311 0.83 4.20 -2.20
CA GLY A 311 1.69 5.37 -1.99
C GLY A 311 0.94 6.71 -2.02
N VAL A 312 -0.05 6.87 -2.91
CA VAL A 312 -0.89 8.07 -2.98
C VAL A 312 -1.79 8.20 -1.75
N ILE A 313 -2.28 7.08 -1.21
CA ILE A 313 -3.07 7.05 0.04
C ILE A 313 -2.22 7.54 1.21
N ILE A 314 -0.98 7.06 1.32
CA ILE A 314 -0.04 7.49 2.36
C ILE A 314 0.28 8.99 2.25
N VAL A 315 0.49 9.51 1.04
CA VAL A 315 0.71 10.95 0.82
C VAL A 315 -0.53 11.76 1.24
N SER A 316 -1.72 11.29 0.89
CA SER A 316 -2.98 11.93 1.25
C SER A 316 -3.18 11.94 2.77
N PHE A 317 -2.85 10.84 3.44
CA PHE A 317 -2.85 10.74 4.89
C PHE A 317 -1.87 11.72 5.55
N GLY A 318 -0.64 11.82 5.04
CA GLY A 318 0.33 12.84 5.50
C GLY A 318 -0.19 14.28 5.32
N GLY A 319 -0.85 14.56 4.19
CA GLY A 319 -1.49 15.86 3.95
C GLY A 319 -2.63 16.19 4.92
N ILE A 320 -3.34 15.17 5.43
CA ILE A 320 -4.39 15.35 6.45
C ILE A 320 -3.76 15.67 7.81
N ARG A 321 -2.67 15.00 8.17
CA ARG A 321 -1.90 15.30 9.38
C ARG A 321 -1.40 16.75 9.37
N ASP A 322 -0.83 17.20 8.25
CA ASP A 322 -0.42 18.61 8.07
C ASP A 322 -1.58 19.61 8.22
N GLN A 323 -2.81 19.23 7.82
CA GLN A 323 -3.99 20.08 8.00
C GLN A 323 -4.44 20.13 9.46
N VAL A 324 -4.30 19.03 10.19
CA VAL A 324 -4.61 18.95 11.62
C VAL A 324 -3.64 19.83 12.41
N ASP A 325 -2.35 19.77 12.11
CA ASP A 325 -1.34 20.60 12.76
C ASP A 325 -1.62 22.09 12.52
N LYS A 326 -1.86 22.49 11.26
CA LYS A 326 -2.23 23.88 10.93
C LYS A 326 -3.52 24.33 11.61
N PHE A 327 -4.48 23.43 11.79
CA PHE A 327 -5.68 23.73 12.54
C PHE A 327 -5.36 23.99 14.01
N LEU A 328 -4.53 23.15 14.63
CA LEU A 328 -4.14 23.32 16.03
C LEU A 328 -3.31 24.59 16.26
N ASP A 329 -2.53 25.05 15.28
CA ASP A 329 -1.83 26.34 15.36
C ASP A 329 -2.80 27.53 15.44
N VAL A 330 -3.94 27.45 14.73
CA VAL A 330 -4.94 28.53 14.66
C VAL A 330 -5.97 28.43 15.80
N CYS A 331 -6.40 27.21 16.10
CA CYS A 331 -7.44 26.88 17.07
C CYS A 331 -6.87 25.92 18.11
N ASN A 332 -6.08 26.46 19.05
CA ASN A 332 -5.60 25.69 20.20
C ASN A 332 -6.38 26.03 21.49
N LEU A 333 -6.30 25.07 22.40
CA LEU A 333 -6.89 25.17 23.72
C LEU A 333 -6.31 26.32 24.55
N GLU A 334 -5.04 26.67 24.32
CA GLU A 334 -4.37 27.77 25.02
C GLU A 334 -4.95 29.14 24.65
N GLY A 335 -5.24 29.38 23.38
CA GLY A 335 -5.87 30.60 22.89
C GLY A 335 -7.26 30.80 23.50
N MET A 336 -8.06 29.74 23.56
CA MET A 336 -9.37 29.76 24.23
C MET A 336 -9.22 30.03 25.74
N ARG A 337 -8.26 29.38 26.42
CA ARG A 337 -7.96 29.65 27.84
C ARG A 337 -7.50 31.08 28.08
N ALA A 338 -6.74 31.67 27.15
CA ALA A 338 -6.31 33.05 27.23
C ALA A 338 -7.49 34.03 27.07
N VAL A 339 -8.43 33.76 26.18
CA VAL A 339 -9.68 34.54 26.03
C VAL A 339 -10.52 34.47 27.30
N HIS A 340 -10.71 33.27 27.86
CA HIS A 340 -11.40 33.06 29.15
C HIS A 340 -10.74 33.85 30.28
N SER A 341 -9.42 33.71 30.43
CA SER A 341 -8.64 34.41 31.46
C SER A 341 -8.71 35.94 31.31
N ALA A 342 -8.60 36.45 30.08
CA ALA A 342 -8.71 37.88 29.79
C ALA A 342 -10.09 38.43 30.13
N ALA A 343 -11.16 37.69 29.82
CA ALA A 343 -12.52 38.07 30.18
C ALA A 343 -12.73 38.12 31.71
N LEU A 344 -12.24 37.11 32.44
CA LEU A 344 -12.31 37.11 33.91
C LEU A 344 -11.49 38.25 34.51
N SER A 345 -10.26 38.47 34.04
CA SER A 345 -9.40 39.55 34.53
C SER A 345 -9.99 40.94 34.27
N ALA A 346 -10.65 41.15 33.12
CA ALA A 346 -11.35 42.39 32.82
C ALA A 346 -12.51 42.65 33.80
N MET A 347 -13.22 41.60 34.21
CA MET A 347 -14.27 41.70 35.23
C MET A 347 -13.70 42.02 36.62
N ASP A 348 -12.59 41.40 37.02
CA ASP A 348 -12.02 41.56 38.36
C ASP A 348 -11.67 43.02 38.70
N GLY A 349 -11.28 43.82 37.71
CA GLY A 349 -10.88 45.22 37.89
C GLY A 349 -11.99 46.23 38.16
N ILE A 350 -13.27 45.86 37.96
CA ILE A 350 -14.39 46.82 38.07
C ILE A 350 -14.75 47.11 39.52
N GLU A 351 -14.70 46.12 40.41
CA GLU A 351 -15.24 46.25 41.77
C GLU A 351 -14.59 47.38 42.57
N SER A 352 -13.28 47.59 42.39
CA SER A 352 -12.51 48.63 43.07
C SER A 352 -12.75 50.04 42.52
N SER A 353 -13.31 50.16 41.31
CA SER A 353 -13.64 51.45 40.69
C SER A 353 -15.09 51.91 40.93
N LEU A 354 -15.90 51.06 41.57
CA LEU A 354 -17.28 51.40 41.93
C LEU A 354 -17.34 52.18 43.25
N ALA A 355 -18.02 53.32 43.21
CA ALA A 355 -18.02 54.30 44.30
C ALA A 355 -18.79 53.83 45.55
N THR A 356 -19.80 52.97 45.40
CA THR A 356 -20.74 52.64 46.47
C THR A 356 -20.90 51.13 46.68
N ASP A 357 -21.30 50.74 47.89
CA ASP A 357 -21.43 49.32 48.26
C ASP A 357 -22.63 48.65 47.57
N GLY A 358 -23.69 49.41 47.29
CA GLY A 358 -24.82 48.97 46.48
C GLY A 358 -24.40 48.62 45.06
N MET A 359 -23.57 49.43 44.41
CA MET A 359 -23.02 49.12 43.09
C MET A 359 -22.10 47.90 43.12
N LYS A 360 -21.20 47.81 44.10
CA LYS A 360 -20.30 46.66 44.26
C LYS A 360 -21.07 45.36 44.42
N ARG A 361 -22.18 45.39 45.18
CA ARG A 361 -23.04 44.23 45.37
C ARG A 361 -23.70 43.77 44.07
N ASP A 362 -24.33 44.68 43.33
CA ASP A 362 -24.97 44.34 42.05
C ASP A 362 -23.95 43.86 41.01
N TRP A 363 -22.77 44.49 40.97
CA TRP A 363 -21.66 44.04 40.14
C TRP A 363 -21.21 42.63 40.53
N SER A 364 -21.04 42.34 41.82
CA SER A 364 -20.67 41.00 42.30
C SER A 364 -21.70 39.94 41.87
N ASP A 365 -23.00 40.24 41.95
CA ASP A 365 -24.05 39.30 41.54
C ASP A 365 -24.09 39.10 40.01
N LEU A 366 -23.90 40.17 39.21
CA LEU A 366 -23.74 40.07 37.77
C LEU A 366 -22.48 39.26 37.39
N ARG A 367 -21.32 39.65 37.93
CA ARG A 367 -20.01 39.01 37.68
C ARG A 367 -20.05 37.52 37.98
N ARG A 368 -20.69 37.11 39.07
CA ARG A 368 -20.85 35.68 39.41
C ARG A 368 -21.55 34.93 38.27
N SER A 369 -22.68 35.43 37.78
CA SER A 369 -23.40 34.76 36.70
C SER A 369 -22.64 34.79 35.37
N LEU A 370 -21.96 35.89 35.05
CA LEU A 370 -21.16 35.98 33.82
C LEU A 370 -19.99 35.00 33.88
N LYS A 371 -19.31 34.93 35.02
CA LYS A 371 -18.24 33.98 35.28
C LYS A 371 -18.71 32.53 35.12
N ASP A 372 -19.85 32.16 35.71
CA ASP A 372 -20.40 30.81 35.58
C ASP A 372 -20.67 30.45 34.10
N ALA A 373 -21.17 31.39 33.29
CA ALA A 373 -21.37 31.18 31.86
C ALA A 373 -20.05 30.98 31.08
N PHE A 374 -19.02 31.78 31.38
CA PHE A 374 -17.69 31.62 30.78
C PHE A 374 -17.02 30.30 31.22
N ASP A 375 -17.14 29.93 32.50
CA ASP A 375 -16.60 28.68 33.05
C ASP A 375 -17.27 27.45 32.40
N ALA A 376 -18.60 27.47 32.26
CA ALA A 376 -19.34 26.40 31.58
C ALA A 376 -18.92 26.25 30.10
N ARG A 377 -18.78 27.37 29.38
CA ARG A 377 -18.36 27.37 27.98
C ARG A 377 -16.94 26.86 27.79
N ARG A 378 -16.02 27.26 28.68
CA ARG A 378 -14.66 26.73 28.71
C ARG A 378 -14.67 25.23 28.92
N ALA A 379 -15.40 24.73 29.92
CA ALA A 379 -15.46 23.30 30.22
C ALA A 379 -16.01 22.48 29.05
N GLY A 380 -17.06 22.97 28.37
CA GLY A 380 -17.60 22.33 27.17
C GLY A 380 -16.60 22.26 26.01
N THR A 381 -15.81 23.33 25.83
CA THR A 381 -14.77 23.39 24.78
C THR A 381 -13.56 22.53 25.12
N GLU A 382 -13.09 22.55 26.37
CA GLU A 382 -12.03 21.66 26.88
C GLU A 382 -12.39 20.20 26.66
N LYS A 383 -13.62 19.80 27.01
CA LYS A 383 -14.09 18.44 26.76
C LYS A 383 -14.07 18.07 25.27
N ALA A 384 -14.48 18.98 24.38
CA ALA A 384 -14.45 18.72 22.95
C ALA A 384 -13.02 18.53 22.40
N PHE A 385 -12.05 19.29 22.91
CA PHE A 385 -10.63 19.08 22.61
C PHE A 385 -10.12 17.77 23.17
N ASP A 386 -10.45 17.41 24.42
CA ASP A 386 -10.02 16.15 25.04
C ASP A 386 -10.59 14.94 24.26
N ASP A 387 -11.86 14.99 23.86
CA ASP A 387 -12.49 13.97 23.04
C ASP A 387 -11.80 13.88 21.66
N PHE A 388 -11.44 15.02 21.05
CA PHE A 388 -10.67 15.08 19.81
C PHE A 388 -9.27 14.44 19.95
N TYR A 389 -8.50 14.85 20.96
CA TYR A 389 -7.16 14.30 21.21
C TYR A 389 -7.24 12.79 21.42
N ARG A 390 -8.18 12.33 22.24
CA ARG A 390 -8.35 10.89 22.51
C ARG A 390 -8.77 10.09 21.28
N ALA A 391 -9.62 10.64 20.42
CA ALA A 391 -10.13 9.94 19.24
C ALA A 391 -9.07 9.78 18.13
N TYR A 392 -8.13 10.72 18.03
CA TYR A 392 -7.17 10.77 16.92
C TYR A 392 -5.70 10.67 17.32
N ASP A 393 -5.41 10.50 18.62
CA ASP A 393 -4.07 10.12 19.09
C ASP A 393 -3.62 8.81 18.43
N GLY A 394 -2.36 8.76 18.02
CA GLY A 394 -1.85 7.61 17.29
C GLY A 394 -2.24 7.54 15.80
N ARG A 395 -3.17 8.39 15.35
CA ARG A 395 -3.68 8.42 13.97
C ARG A 395 -3.33 9.72 13.27
N PHE A 396 -3.93 10.83 13.67
CA PHE A 396 -3.65 12.15 13.09
C PHE A 396 -2.77 13.02 13.97
N LEU A 397 -2.64 12.65 15.25
CA LEU A 397 -1.91 13.40 16.26
C LEU A 397 -0.75 12.54 16.80
N GLY A 398 0.35 13.19 17.16
CA GLY A 398 1.51 12.52 17.77
C GLY A 398 2.16 11.47 16.88
N GLY A 399 2.77 10.45 17.50
CA GLY A 399 3.34 9.32 16.78
C GLY A 399 2.27 8.45 16.12
N LEU A 400 2.65 7.65 15.12
CA LEU A 400 1.74 6.62 14.58
C LEU A 400 1.68 5.43 15.54
N ASN A 401 0.46 5.00 15.87
CA ASN A 401 0.25 3.76 16.61
C ASN A 401 0.26 2.55 15.65
N SER A 402 0.49 1.36 16.22
CA SER A 402 0.56 0.13 15.44
C SER A 402 -0.76 -0.23 14.75
N GLU A 403 -1.90 0.19 15.31
CA GLU A 403 -3.21 -0.05 14.68
C GLU A 403 -3.37 0.77 13.40
N THR A 404 -2.92 2.02 13.37
CA THR A 404 -2.96 2.87 12.17
C THR A 404 -1.96 2.39 11.13
N GLU A 405 -0.75 1.98 11.55
CA GLU A 405 0.23 1.36 10.64
C GLU A 405 -0.33 0.06 10.03
N GLN A 406 -0.97 -0.78 10.85
CA GLN A 406 -1.60 -2.01 10.37
C GLN A 406 -2.78 -1.74 9.44
N ALA A 407 -3.60 -0.72 9.73
CA ALA A 407 -4.76 -0.35 8.93
C ALA A 407 -4.43 0.31 7.58
N LEU A 408 -3.18 0.77 7.39
CA LEU A 408 -2.75 1.41 6.13
C LEU A 408 -1.74 0.58 5.33
N LEU A 409 -1.06 -0.39 5.95
CA LEU A 409 0.00 -1.17 5.29
C LEU A 409 -0.21 -2.68 5.34
N GLU A 410 -1.12 -3.20 6.19
CA GLU A 410 -1.48 -4.62 6.22
C GLU A 410 -0.27 -5.61 6.17
N PRO A 411 0.83 -5.37 6.93
CA PRO A 411 2.14 -5.99 6.65
C PRO A 411 2.15 -7.53 6.76
N ASN A 412 1.24 -8.10 7.55
CA ASN A 412 1.13 -9.55 7.72
C ASN A 412 0.52 -10.25 6.50
N LYS A 413 -0.56 -9.70 5.92
CA LYS A 413 -1.20 -10.27 4.72
C LYS A 413 -0.21 -10.23 3.56
N TRP A 414 0.56 -9.16 3.48
CA TRP A 414 1.58 -8.96 2.48
C TRP A 414 2.65 -10.07 2.45
N ILE A 415 3.24 -10.36 3.61
CA ILE A 415 4.27 -11.40 3.75
C ILE A 415 3.70 -12.74 3.29
N VAL A 416 2.48 -13.07 3.70
CA VAL A 416 1.79 -14.31 3.30
C VAL A 416 1.59 -14.39 1.79
N THR A 417 1.19 -13.29 1.14
CA THR A 417 0.98 -13.23 -0.31
C THR A 417 2.28 -13.42 -1.08
N THR A 418 3.35 -12.70 -0.71
CA THR A 418 4.67 -12.81 -1.35
C THR A 418 5.26 -14.20 -1.17
N GLU A 419 5.23 -14.72 0.07
CA GLU A 419 5.67 -16.09 0.36
C GLU A 419 4.82 -17.12 -0.39
N GLY A 420 3.52 -16.86 -0.58
CA GLY A 420 2.61 -17.70 -1.34
C GLY A 420 3.02 -17.85 -2.81
N ILE A 421 3.46 -16.76 -3.45
CA ILE A 421 3.98 -16.76 -4.82
C ILE A 421 5.34 -17.47 -4.87
N ILE A 422 6.25 -17.17 -3.94
CA ILE A 422 7.57 -17.82 -3.87
C ILE A 422 7.42 -19.33 -3.65
N ARG A 423 6.46 -19.76 -2.81
CA ARG A 423 6.21 -21.17 -2.49
C ARG A 423 5.73 -22.00 -3.68
N VAL A 424 5.25 -21.38 -4.78
CA VAL A 424 5.00 -22.10 -6.03
C VAL A 424 6.27 -22.83 -6.50
N GLY A 425 7.46 -22.29 -6.19
CA GLY A 425 8.73 -22.99 -6.39
C GLY A 425 9.13 -23.12 -7.85
N MET A 426 8.65 -22.22 -8.71
CA MET A 426 8.94 -22.24 -10.14
C MET A 426 10.45 -22.08 -10.42
N ASP A 427 11.14 -21.23 -9.67
CA ASP A 427 12.60 -21.05 -9.77
C ASP A 427 13.39 -22.33 -9.45
N VAL A 428 12.94 -23.09 -8.44
CA VAL A 428 13.53 -24.38 -8.07
C VAL A 428 13.29 -25.40 -9.18
N LYS A 429 12.06 -25.45 -9.72
CA LYS A 429 11.74 -26.38 -10.82
C LYS A 429 12.48 -26.06 -12.12
N LEU A 430 12.62 -24.78 -12.48
CA LEU A 430 13.40 -24.38 -13.64
C LEU A 430 14.88 -24.80 -13.50
N ARG A 431 15.47 -24.67 -12.30
CA ARG A 431 16.83 -25.15 -12.01
C ARG A 431 16.95 -26.67 -12.09
N GLU A 432 16.01 -27.41 -11.51
CA GLU A 432 15.96 -28.87 -11.60
C GLU A 432 15.90 -29.33 -13.07
N TRP A 433 15.04 -28.69 -13.88
CA TRP A 433 14.90 -28.99 -15.30
C TRP A 433 16.20 -28.68 -16.05
N ARG A 434 16.80 -27.52 -15.83
CA ARG A 434 18.09 -27.16 -16.44
C ARG A 434 19.18 -28.21 -16.15
N GLN A 435 19.29 -28.65 -14.90
CA GLN A 435 20.24 -29.71 -14.53
C GLN A 435 19.95 -31.01 -15.29
N GLY A 436 18.67 -31.39 -15.42
CA GLY A 436 18.27 -32.56 -16.22
C GLY A 436 18.64 -32.43 -17.70
N ILE A 437 18.55 -31.25 -18.32
CA ILE A 437 18.96 -31.06 -19.73
C ILE A 437 20.47 -31.29 -19.89
N THR A 438 21.25 -30.89 -18.91
CA THR A 438 22.70 -31.10 -18.93
C THR A 438 23.03 -32.59 -18.94
N VAL A 439 22.27 -33.40 -18.20
CA VAL A 439 22.36 -34.88 -18.23
C VAL A 439 21.93 -35.44 -19.59
N ILE A 440 20.87 -34.88 -20.18
CA ILE A 440 20.40 -35.25 -21.53
C ILE A 440 21.48 -35.00 -22.59
N ASN A 441 22.25 -33.91 -22.47
CA ASN A 441 23.36 -33.56 -23.37
C ASN A 441 24.57 -34.52 -23.20
N GLY A 442 24.83 -35.00 -21.98
CA GLY A 442 25.94 -35.92 -21.70
C GLY A 442 25.73 -37.38 -22.12
N GLY A 443 24.50 -37.90 -22.02
CA GLY A 443 24.17 -39.30 -22.31
C GLY A 443 24.54 -39.80 -23.72
N PRO A 444 24.24 -39.03 -24.79
CA PRO A 444 24.66 -39.32 -26.15
C PRO A 444 26.18 -39.50 -26.31
N LYS A 445 26.98 -38.68 -25.63
CA LYS A 445 28.44 -38.75 -25.69
C LYS A 445 28.99 -40.01 -25.01
N GLU A 446 28.46 -40.38 -23.85
CA GLU A 446 28.83 -41.64 -23.19
C GLU A 446 28.48 -42.86 -24.05
N ALA A 447 27.32 -42.84 -24.70
CA ALA A 447 26.95 -43.88 -25.65
C ALA A 447 27.92 -43.89 -26.84
N PHE A 448 28.28 -42.73 -27.39
CA PHE A 448 29.28 -42.62 -28.46
C PHE A 448 30.64 -43.25 -28.09
N ASP A 449 31.12 -43.04 -26.87
CA ASP A 449 32.38 -43.62 -26.41
C ASP A 449 32.30 -45.16 -26.26
N GLN A 450 31.16 -45.68 -25.81
CA GLN A 450 30.92 -47.13 -25.75
C GLN A 450 30.86 -47.77 -27.14
N VAL A 451 30.34 -47.03 -28.12
CA VAL A 451 30.18 -47.46 -29.52
C VAL A 451 31.51 -47.66 -30.23
N GLN A 452 32.54 -46.86 -29.92
CA GLN A 452 33.86 -47.02 -30.52
C GLN A 452 34.47 -48.40 -30.27
N ASN A 453 34.19 -48.99 -29.09
CA ASN A 453 34.66 -50.33 -28.75
C ASN A 453 33.96 -51.43 -29.56
N ALA A 454 32.70 -51.21 -30.00
CA ALA A 454 31.94 -52.20 -30.76
C ALA A 454 32.51 -52.44 -32.17
N PHE A 455 33.15 -51.43 -32.77
CA PHE A 455 33.77 -51.56 -34.09
C PHE A 455 35.04 -52.43 -34.09
N LEU A 456 35.66 -52.65 -32.92
CA LEU A 456 36.85 -53.49 -32.80
C LEU A 456 36.59 -54.96 -33.21
N GLY A 457 35.33 -55.39 -33.18
CA GLY A 457 34.90 -56.74 -33.62
C GLY A 457 34.74 -56.91 -35.14
N LEU A 458 34.84 -55.83 -35.94
CA LEU A 458 34.72 -55.90 -37.41
C LEU A 458 36.09 -56.16 -38.07
N PRO A 459 36.16 -56.89 -39.19
CA PRO A 459 37.36 -56.98 -40.02
C PRO A 459 37.90 -55.59 -40.39
N LEU A 460 39.24 -55.41 -40.38
CA LEU A 460 39.88 -54.12 -40.68
C LEU A 460 39.42 -53.53 -42.01
N ASP A 461 39.24 -54.38 -43.02
CA ASP A 461 38.87 -54.01 -44.38
C ASP A 461 37.50 -53.34 -44.54
N ILE A 462 36.58 -53.52 -43.58
CA ILE A 462 35.27 -52.86 -43.55
C ILE A 462 35.08 -51.93 -42.36
N ARG A 463 35.88 -52.11 -41.30
CA ARG A 463 35.81 -51.36 -40.05
C ARG A 463 35.84 -49.85 -40.30
N ASP A 464 36.81 -49.37 -41.07
CA ASP A 464 37.03 -47.94 -41.28
C ASP A 464 35.83 -47.29 -42.00
N GLN A 465 35.27 -47.96 -43.00
CA GLN A 465 34.11 -47.45 -43.73
C GLN A 465 32.85 -47.40 -42.85
N PHE A 466 32.60 -48.46 -42.09
CA PHE A 466 31.48 -48.53 -41.15
C PHE A 466 31.61 -47.51 -40.03
N GLN A 467 32.79 -47.42 -39.42
CA GLN A 467 33.09 -46.48 -38.36
C GLN A 467 32.92 -45.04 -38.85
N LYS A 468 33.41 -44.71 -40.05
CA LYS A 468 33.22 -43.38 -40.65
C LYS A 468 31.75 -43.04 -40.84
N GLY A 469 30.96 -43.92 -41.48
CA GLY A 469 29.53 -43.68 -41.73
C GLY A 469 28.69 -43.56 -40.45
N CYS A 470 28.94 -44.41 -39.46
CA CYS A 470 28.27 -44.33 -38.16
C CYS A 470 28.70 -43.09 -37.37
N ASN A 471 29.98 -42.71 -37.37
CA ASN A 471 30.45 -41.52 -36.68
C ASN A 471 29.86 -40.24 -37.28
N GLU A 472 29.77 -40.13 -38.60
CA GLU A 472 29.14 -38.99 -39.28
C GLU A 472 27.67 -38.85 -38.87
N LEU A 473 26.92 -39.96 -38.80
CA LEU A 473 25.52 -39.95 -38.36
C LEU A 473 25.37 -39.60 -36.88
N LEU A 474 26.19 -40.19 -36.02
CA LEU A 474 26.14 -39.92 -34.58
C LEU A 474 26.47 -38.46 -34.28
N LEU A 475 27.51 -37.92 -34.90
CA LEU A 475 27.86 -36.50 -34.77
C LEU A 475 26.69 -35.60 -35.20
N LYS A 476 25.96 -35.97 -36.25
CA LYS A 476 24.76 -35.25 -36.68
C LYS A 476 23.66 -35.27 -35.61
N HIS A 477 23.27 -36.45 -35.11
CA HIS A 477 22.21 -36.56 -34.11
C HIS A 477 22.59 -35.94 -32.75
N VAL A 478 23.84 -36.12 -32.30
CA VAL A 478 24.38 -35.43 -31.12
C VAL A 478 24.31 -33.92 -31.34
N GLY A 479 24.71 -33.42 -32.51
CA GLY A 479 24.64 -32.00 -32.84
C GLY A 479 23.21 -31.44 -32.80
N GLU A 480 22.23 -32.18 -33.34
CA GLU A 480 20.81 -31.81 -33.30
C GLU A 480 20.27 -31.74 -31.86
N ILE A 481 20.55 -32.75 -31.04
CA ILE A 481 20.12 -32.80 -29.63
C ILE A 481 20.78 -31.67 -28.84
N ASN A 482 22.09 -31.45 -29.01
CA ASN A 482 22.82 -30.41 -28.30
C ASN A 482 22.31 -29.02 -28.67
N THR A 483 22.05 -28.78 -29.95
CA THR A 483 21.49 -27.50 -30.41
C THR A 483 20.15 -27.22 -29.77
N GLU A 484 19.26 -28.20 -29.68
CA GLU A 484 17.94 -28.01 -29.08
C GLU A 484 18.01 -27.93 -27.53
N ALA A 485 18.91 -28.70 -26.91
CA ALA A 485 19.21 -28.62 -25.49
C ALA A 485 19.73 -27.23 -25.09
N ASP A 486 20.67 -26.67 -25.85
CA ASP A 486 21.24 -25.34 -25.58
C ASP A 486 20.19 -24.23 -25.69
N LYS A 487 19.30 -24.30 -26.71
CA LYS A 487 18.14 -23.40 -26.80
C LYS A 487 17.24 -23.51 -25.58
N THR A 488 16.97 -24.74 -25.14
CA THR A 488 16.09 -24.99 -24.00
C THR A 488 16.71 -24.46 -22.70
N ILE A 489 18.02 -24.67 -22.48
CA ILE A 489 18.75 -24.08 -21.36
C ILE A 489 18.65 -22.56 -21.37
N ALA A 490 18.84 -21.91 -22.53
CA ALA A 490 18.74 -20.46 -22.64
C ALA A 490 17.34 -19.94 -22.28
N VAL A 491 16.28 -20.65 -22.68
CA VAL A 491 14.89 -20.32 -22.30
C VAL A 491 14.69 -20.49 -20.79
N LEU A 492 15.14 -21.61 -20.22
CA LEU A 492 15.02 -21.87 -18.78
C LEU A 492 15.77 -20.83 -17.94
N ASP A 493 17.00 -20.46 -18.33
CA ASP A 493 17.80 -19.43 -17.66
C ASP A 493 17.09 -18.06 -17.69
N LYS A 494 16.52 -17.69 -18.84
CA LYS A 494 15.78 -16.43 -18.96
C LYS A 494 14.52 -16.45 -18.09
N CYS A 495 13.78 -17.55 -18.06
CA CYS A 495 12.61 -17.70 -17.20
C CYS A 495 12.99 -17.67 -15.71
N GLU A 496 14.07 -18.35 -15.31
CA GLU A 496 14.56 -18.37 -13.93
C GLU A 496 14.89 -16.96 -13.45
N LEU A 497 15.59 -16.16 -14.25
CA LEU A 497 15.89 -14.77 -13.93
C LEU A 497 14.65 -13.90 -13.73
N MET A 498 13.52 -14.24 -14.35
CA MET A 498 12.27 -13.49 -14.22
C MET A 498 11.51 -13.86 -12.94
N VAL A 499 11.52 -15.13 -12.55
CA VAL A 499 10.68 -15.65 -11.45
C VAL A 499 11.48 -16.12 -10.23
N ASN A 500 12.74 -15.70 -10.10
CA ASN A 500 13.54 -16.07 -8.94
C ASN A 500 12.96 -15.43 -7.66
N ALA A 501 13.06 -16.17 -6.55
CA ALA A 501 12.47 -15.77 -5.27
C ALA A 501 12.96 -14.40 -4.77
N ARG A 502 14.24 -14.08 -4.98
CA ARG A 502 14.82 -12.79 -4.59
C ARG A 502 14.24 -11.64 -5.40
N LYS A 503 14.13 -11.80 -6.72
CA LYS A 503 13.54 -10.80 -7.62
C LYS A 503 12.07 -10.59 -7.29
N ILE A 504 11.31 -11.66 -7.06
CA ILE A 504 9.92 -11.55 -6.60
C ILE A 504 9.88 -10.73 -5.32
N SER A 505 10.70 -11.08 -4.32
CA SER A 505 10.76 -10.32 -3.05
C SER A 505 11.14 -8.84 -3.25
N ASP A 506 12.10 -8.54 -4.12
CA ASP A 506 12.57 -7.18 -4.39
C ASP A 506 11.52 -6.36 -5.17
N ASP A 507 10.85 -6.97 -6.14
CA ASP A 507 9.82 -6.33 -6.97
C ASP A 507 8.53 -6.03 -6.19
N MET A 508 8.32 -6.81 -5.14
CA MET A 508 7.16 -6.77 -4.26
C MET A 508 7.45 -5.91 -3.00
N ASP A 509 8.71 -5.56 -2.70
CA ASP A 509 9.10 -4.88 -1.46
C ASP A 509 8.33 -3.58 -1.16
N ARG A 510 7.68 -3.56 0.02
CA ARG A 510 6.91 -2.43 0.57
C ARG A 510 7.69 -1.55 1.54
N ALA A 511 8.99 -1.78 1.76
CA ALA A 511 9.81 -0.99 2.68
C ALA A 511 9.73 0.53 2.40
N ARG A 512 9.55 0.91 1.12
CA ARG A 512 9.35 2.31 0.71
C ARG A 512 8.04 2.89 1.22
N LEU A 513 6.95 2.13 1.21
CA LEU A 513 5.65 2.56 1.75
C LEU A 513 5.72 2.73 3.27
N ALA A 514 6.34 1.77 3.96
CA ALA A 514 6.57 1.88 5.41
C ALA A 514 7.43 3.11 5.77
N GLN A 515 8.47 3.38 4.99
CA GLN A 515 9.31 4.57 5.18
C GLN A 515 8.53 5.87 4.89
N ALA A 516 7.73 5.89 3.82
CA ALA A 516 6.89 7.04 3.48
C ALA A 516 5.85 7.32 4.56
N LEU A 517 5.21 6.29 5.10
CA LEU A 517 4.25 6.42 6.20
C LEU A 517 4.93 6.96 7.45
N ARG A 518 6.10 6.44 7.83
CA ARG A 518 6.85 6.95 8.99
C ARG A 518 7.35 8.39 8.80
N ALA A 519 7.62 8.81 7.56
CA ALA A 519 7.97 10.19 7.26
C ALA A 519 6.80 11.18 7.45
N THR A 520 5.57 10.69 7.63
CA THR A 520 4.41 11.53 8.02
C THR A 520 4.39 11.84 9.52
N ILE A 521 5.23 11.18 10.32
CA ILE A 521 5.44 11.50 11.74
C ILE A 521 6.44 12.66 11.78
N ARG A 522 6.07 13.76 12.44
CA ARG A 522 6.96 14.89 12.71
C ARG A 522 7.26 14.98 14.20
#